data_AF-A0A2H5V480-F1
#
_entry.id   AF-A0A2H5V480-F1
#
_cell.length_a   1.000
_cell.length_b   1.000
_cell.length_c   1.000
_cell.angle_alpha   90.00
_cell.angle_beta   90.00
_cell.angle_gamma   90.00
#
_symmetry.space_group_name_H-M   'P 1'
#
loop_
_entity.id
_entity.type
_entity.pdbx_description
1 polymer ?
#
loop_
_entity_poly.entity_id
_entity_poly.type
_entity_poly.pdbx_seq_one_letter_code
_entity_poly.pdbx_strand_id
1 'polypeptide(L)' 'MVDGRGGVLEEECRHEELEFLGGQRTEGGENLYFRCKRCGDVLIILPGGKRGYIVRGLKTSARQ' A
#
# COMPACT_ATOMS: atom_id res chain seq x y z
N MET A 1 -5.59 13.25 -37.34
CA MET A 1 -5.14 14.22 -36.32
C MET A 1 -6.28 14.29 -35.31
N VAL A 2 -6.28 13.52 -34.23
CA VAL A 2 -5.38 13.65 -33.08
C VAL A 2 -4.96 12.29 -32.53
N ASP A 3 -3.66 12.17 -32.28
CA ASP A 3 -3.00 11.05 -31.60
C ASP A 3 -3.11 11.32 -30.09
N GLY A 4 -3.91 10.53 -29.37
CA GLY A 4 -4.22 10.77 -27.96
C GLY A 4 -3.90 9.57 -27.10
N ARG A 5 -2.60 9.25 -26.96
CA ARG A 5 -2.09 8.32 -25.93
C ARG A 5 -2.44 8.86 -24.54
N GLY A 6 -3.64 8.54 -24.06
CA GLY A 6 -4.01 8.69 -22.66
C GLY A 6 -3.30 7.63 -21.84
N GLY A 7 -2.11 7.95 -21.33
CA GLY A 7 -1.49 7.16 -20.28
C GLY A 7 -2.45 7.10 -19.09
N VAL A 8 -2.82 5.89 -18.69
CA VAL A 8 -3.55 5.62 -17.45
C VAL A 8 -2.73 6.24 -16.32
N LEU A 9 -3.17 7.40 -15.84
CA LEU A 9 -2.77 7.93 -14.54
C LEU A 9 -2.98 6.81 -13.55
N GLU A 10 -1.95 6.45 -12.78
CA GLU A 10 -1.94 5.35 -11.82
C GLU A 10 -3.24 5.37 -10.99
N GLU A 11 -4.20 4.57 -11.43
CA GLU A 11 -5.57 4.63 -10.96
C GLU A 11 -5.58 4.31 -9.47
N GLU A 12 -6.26 5.15 -8.69
CA GLU A 12 -6.46 5.01 -7.24
C GLU A 12 -6.59 3.54 -6.84
N CYS A 13 -5.54 3.00 -6.22
CA CYS A 13 -5.57 1.61 -5.78
C CYS A 13 -6.54 1.52 -4.59
N ARG A 14 -7.64 0.78 -4.77
CA ARG A 14 -8.68 0.63 -3.73
C ARG A 14 -8.27 -0.27 -2.56
N HIS A 15 -7.06 -0.84 -2.60
CA HIS A 15 -6.52 -1.73 -1.58
C HIS A 15 -7.47 -2.86 -1.15
N GLU A 16 -8.20 -3.43 -2.08
CA GLU A 16 -9.18 -4.51 -1.81
C GLU A 16 -8.49 -5.86 -1.54
N GLU A 17 -7.32 -6.10 -2.15
CA GLU A 17 -6.53 -7.33 -1.99
C GLU A 17 -5.32 -7.08 -1.10
N LEU A 18 -5.49 -7.32 0.21
CA LEU A 18 -4.46 -7.17 1.23
C LEU A 18 -3.88 -8.52 1.67
N GLU A 19 -2.56 -8.57 1.78
CA GLU A 19 -1.80 -9.65 2.38
C GLU A 19 -1.36 -9.28 3.78
N PHE A 20 -1.69 -10.09 4.78
CA PHE A 20 -1.19 -9.88 6.13
C PHE A 20 0.30 -10.23 6.19
N LEU A 21 1.12 -9.24 6.58
CA LEU A 21 2.57 -9.41 6.72
C LEU A 21 2.98 -9.80 8.14
N GLY A 22 2.17 -9.45 9.15
CA GLY A 22 2.46 -9.73 10.54
C GLY A 22 1.98 -8.64 11.49
N GLY A 23 2.20 -8.89 12.78
CA GLY A 23 1.91 -7.96 13.86
C GLY A 23 3.18 -7.62 14.66
N GLN A 24 3.30 -6.37 15.11
CA GLN A 24 4.31 -5.94 16.06
C GLN A 24 3.63 -5.49 17.35
N ARG A 25 3.88 -6.23 18.43
CA ARG A 25 3.40 -5.86 19.77
C ARG A 25 4.28 -4.77 20.37
N THR A 26 3.64 -3.72 20.85
CA THR A 26 4.26 -2.59 21.55
C THR A 26 3.58 -2.41 22.91
N GLU A 27 4.16 -1.60 23.81
CA GLU A 27 3.52 -1.28 25.09
C GLU A 27 2.11 -0.68 24.94
N GLY A 28 1.85 0.02 23.82
CA GLY A 28 0.57 0.64 23.52
C GLY A 28 -0.43 -0.24 22.75
N GLY A 29 -0.07 -1.50 22.44
CA GLY A 29 -0.90 -2.44 21.69
C GLY A 29 -0.20 -3.00 20.43
N GLU A 30 -0.96 -3.61 19.52
CA GLU A 30 -0.41 -4.29 18.34
C GLU A 30 -0.58 -3.46 17.07
N ASN A 31 0.54 -3.24 16.37
CA ASN A 31 0.54 -2.71 15.00
C ASN A 31 0.38 -3.87 14.02
N LEU A 32 -0.56 -3.77 13.10
CA LEU A 32 -0.78 -4.78 12.06
C LEU A 32 -0.30 -4.25 10.70
N TYR A 33 0.41 -5.09 9.96
CA TYR A 33 1.00 -4.73 8.67
C TYR A 33 0.31 -5.52 7.56
N PHE A 34 -0.13 -4.81 6.52
CA PHE A 34 -0.78 -5.39 5.35
C PHE A 34 -0.15 -4.87 4.07
N ARG A 35 0.13 -5.74 3.10
CA ARG A 35 0.61 -5.35 1.78
C ARG A 35 -0.51 -5.46 0.76
N CYS A 36 -0.73 -4.43 -0.03
CA CYS A 36 -1.61 -4.54 -1.18
C CYS A 36 -0.92 -5.36 -2.28
N LYS A 37 -1.54 -6.45 -2.72
CA LYS A 37 -1.00 -7.30 -3.79
C LYS A 37 -1.01 -6.61 -5.16
N ARG A 38 -1.84 -5.57 -5.33
CA ARG A 38 -2.02 -4.85 -6.60
C ARG A 38 -0.99 -3.75 -6.81
N CYS A 39 -0.84 -2.83 -5.85
CA CYS A 39 0.12 -1.71 -5.98
C CYS A 39 1.45 -1.96 -5.25
N GLY A 40 1.47 -2.86 -4.27
CA GLY A 40 2.64 -3.11 -3.42
C GLY A 40 2.74 -2.19 -2.19
N ASP A 41 1.80 -1.27 -1.98
CA ASP A 41 1.77 -0.40 -0.80
C ASP A 41 1.58 -1.20 0.48
N VAL A 42 2.17 -0.72 1.56
CA VAL A 42 2.05 -1.32 2.89
C VAL A 42 1.18 -0.43 3.77
N LEU A 43 0.05 -0.97 4.22
CA LEU A 43 -0.84 -0.36 5.19
C LEU A 43 -0.44 -0.81 6.59
N ILE A 44 -0.34 0.15 7.49
CA ILE A 44 0.02 -0.06 8.90
C ILE A 44 -1.18 0.36 9.74
N ILE A 45 -1.81 -0.57 10.45
CA ILE A 45 -2.94 -0.30 11.33
C ILE A 45 -2.41 -0.22 12.75
N LEU A 46 -2.57 0.94 13.39
CA LEU A 46 -2.16 1.14 14.79
C LEU A 46 -3.19 0.52 15.74
N PRO A 47 -2.78 0.23 16.99
CA PRO A 47 -3.69 -0.19 18.03
C PRO A 47 -4.87 0.78 18.19
N GLY A 48 -6.08 0.24 18.22
CA GLY A 48 -7.33 1.00 18.28
C GLY A 48 -7.94 1.36 16.92
N GLY A 49 -7.33 0.98 15.79
CA GLY A 49 -7.97 0.92 14.47
C GLY A 49 -8.38 2.25 13.82
N LYS A 50 -8.15 3.40 14.48
CA LYS A 50 -8.57 4.72 14.01
C LYS A 50 -7.50 5.48 13.22
N ARG A 51 -6.24 5.06 13.30
CA ARG A 51 -5.10 5.71 12.63
C ARG A 51 -4.29 4.64 11.94
N GLY A 52 -3.96 4.88 10.68
CA GLY A 52 -3.08 4.03 9.91
C GLY A 52 -2.23 4.84 8.97
N TYR A 53 -1.07 4.30 8.62
CA TYR A 53 -0.15 4.90 7.67
C TYR A 53 -0.11 4.04 6.40
N ILE A 54 0.06 4.67 5.25
CA ILE A 54 0.32 3.98 3.98
C ILE A 54 1.76 4.30 3.58
N VAL A 55 2.59 3.27 3.52
CA VAL A 55 3.93 3.35 2.95
C VAL A 55 3.81 2.96 1.48
N ARG A 56 4.02 3.92 0.58
CA ARG A 56 3.92 3.64 -0.86
C ARG A 56 5.04 2.69 -1.27
N GLY A 57 4.65 1.61 -1.95
CA GLY A 57 5.58 0.69 -2.58
C GLY A 57 6.29 1.43 -3.70
N LEU A 58 7.54 1.81 -3.50
CA LEU A 58 8.37 2.26 -4.60
C LEU A 58 8.55 1.07 -5.54
N LYS A 59 7.89 1.12 -6.70
CA LYS A 59 8.26 0.28 -7.83
C LYS A 59 9.64 0.75 -8.26
N THR A 60 10.70 0.21 -7.64
CA THR A 60 12.04 0.35 -8.19
C THR A 60 11.98 -0.29 -9.57
N SER A 61 11.91 0.53 -10.61
CA SER A 61 12.28 0.15 -11.95
C SER A 61 13.76 -0.21 -11.87
N ALA A 62 14.07 -1.44 -11.50
CA ALA A 62 15.40 -1.99 -11.63
C ALA A 62 15.70 -1.98 -13.13
N ARG A 63 16.36 -0.90 -13.57
CA ARG A 63 16.92 -0.77 -14.90
C ARG A 63 18.39 -1.10 -14.77
N GLN A 64 18.76 -2.22 -15.41
CA GLN A 64 20.11 -2.73 -15.71
C GLN A 64 20.72 -3.65 -14.64
#